data_AF-A0A1A8RMQ3-F1
#
_entry.id   AF-A0A1A8RMQ3-F1
#
_cell.length_a   1.000
_cell.length_b   1.000
_cell.length_c   1.000
_cell.angle_alpha   90.00
_cell.angle_beta   90.00
_cell.angle_gamma   90.00
#
_symmetry.space_group_name_H-M   'P 1'
#
loop_
_entity.id
_entity.type
_entity.pdbx_description
1 polymer ?
#
loop_
_entity_poly.entity_id
_entity_poly.type
_entity_poly.pdbx_seq_one_letter_code
_entity_poly.pdbx_strand_id
1 'polypeptide(L)'
;LIVKNNAKKRRMYEAFIECVPLLKCLELSERMKIVDVLGARVFSDGERIIAQGEKADCFYIVESGEVKIMIKTKTKAGQQDNVEVEVARCSR
;
A
#
# COMPACT_ATOMS: atom_id res chain seq x y z
N LEU A 1 -8.28 4.51 28.65
CA LEU A 1 -7.15 5.40 28.24
C LEU A 1 -6.67 5.09 26.81
N ILE A 2 -7.57 4.94 25.83
CA ILE A 2 -7.20 4.64 24.41
C ILE A 2 -7.15 5.92 23.55
N VAL A 3 -7.46 7.08 24.13
CA VAL A 3 -7.76 8.30 23.36
C VAL A 3 -6.52 9.15 23.05
N LYS A 4 -5.50 9.16 23.93
CA LYS A 4 -4.33 10.04 23.76
C LYS A 4 -3.32 9.56 22.71
N ASN A 5 -3.13 8.23 22.56
CA ASN A 5 -2.21 7.67 21.56
C ASN A 5 -2.80 7.72 20.14
N ASN A 6 -4.13 7.81 20.02
CA ASN A 6 -4.84 7.92 18.75
C ASN A 6 -4.67 9.29 18.09
N ALA A 7 -4.65 10.40 18.85
CA ALA A 7 -4.59 11.74 18.26
C ALA A 7 -3.29 12.00 17.47
N LYS A 8 -2.14 11.51 17.96
CA LYS A 8 -0.85 11.65 17.28
C LYS A 8 -0.79 10.81 15.99
N LYS A 9 -1.23 9.55 16.06
CA LYS A 9 -1.36 8.67 14.88
C LYS A 9 -2.33 9.26 13.85
N ARG A 10 -3.44 9.80 14.31
CA ARG A 10 -4.47 10.41 13.46
C ARG A 10 -3.91 11.59 12.65
N ARG A 11 -3.18 12.51 13.29
CA ARG A 11 -2.53 13.64 12.60
C ARG A 11 -1.48 13.17 11.59
N MET A 12 -0.73 12.12 11.93
CA MET A 12 0.26 11.55 11.03
C MET A 12 -0.39 10.91 9.79
N TYR A 13 -1.48 10.17 9.96
CA TYR A 13 -2.23 9.57 8.86
C TYR A 13 -2.97 10.61 8.02
N GLU A 14 -3.49 11.66 8.64
CA GLU A 14 -4.08 12.81 7.93
C GLU A 14 -3.05 13.46 7.00
N ALA A 15 -1.88 13.84 7.53
CA ALA A 15 -0.79 14.40 6.72
C ALA A 15 -0.33 13.43 5.62
N PHE A 16 -0.35 12.13 5.90
CA PHE A 16 0.04 11.12 4.93
C PHE A 16 -0.96 10.98 3.78
N ILE A 17 -2.26 10.95 4.08
CA ILE A 17 -3.32 10.91 3.07
C ILE A 17 -3.29 12.14 2.18
N GLU A 18 -3.00 13.32 2.74
CA GLU A 18 -2.89 14.56 1.94
C GLU A 18 -1.76 14.51 0.91
N CYS A 19 -0.70 13.74 1.19
CA CYS A 19 0.39 13.52 0.24
C CYS A 19 0.03 12.56 -0.90
N VAL A 20 -1.03 11.75 -0.77
CA VAL A 20 -1.40 10.75 -1.78
C VAL A 20 -2.20 11.41 -2.91
N PRO A 21 -1.65 11.51 -4.14
CA PRO A 21 -2.31 12.22 -5.23
C PRO A 21 -3.71 11.67 -5.57
N LEU A 22 -3.88 10.35 -5.44
CA LEU A 22 -5.15 9.66 -5.69
C LEU A 22 -6.29 10.13 -4.77
N LEU A 23 -5.97 10.59 -3.56
CA LEU A 23 -6.95 10.97 -2.53
C LEU A 23 -7.18 12.50 -2.46
N LYS A 24 -6.50 13.29 -3.29
CA LYS A 24 -6.62 14.76 -3.31
C LYS A 24 -8.00 15.26 -3.74
N CYS A 25 -8.73 14.45 -4.51
CA CYS A 25 -10.08 14.80 -4.97
C CYS A 25 -11.15 14.68 -3.87
N LEU A 26 -10.82 14.12 -2.71
CA LEU A 26 -11.75 13.92 -1.60
C LEU A 26 -11.81 15.15 -0.70
N GLU A 27 -13.01 15.46 -0.21
CA GLU A 27 -13.20 16.51 0.79
C GLU A 27 -12.55 16.13 2.13
N LEU A 28 -12.28 17.13 2.99
CA LEU A 28 -11.70 16.90 4.31
C LEU A 28 -12.53 15.90 5.14
N SER A 29 -13.86 15.99 5.06
CA SER A 29 -14.77 15.10 5.80
C SER A 29 -14.65 13.64 5.34
N GLU A 30 -14.44 13.40 4.05
CA GLU A 30 -14.24 12.08 3.46
C GLU A 30 -12.86 11.52 3.80
N ARG A 31 -11.81 12.35 3.72
CA ARG A 31 -10.46 11.97 4.15
C ARG A 31 -10.44 11.56 5.62
N MET A 32 -11.17 12.26 6.48
CA MET A 32 -11.27 11.92 7.89
C MET A 32 -11.91 10.54 8.13
N LYS A 33 -12.91 10.17 7.33
CA LYS A 33 -13.48 8.80 7.37
C LYS A 33 -12.45 7.75 6.93
N ILE A 34 -11.58 8.06 5.98
CA ILE A 34 -10.49 7.17 5.57
C ILE A 34 -9.47 7.01 6.71
N VAL A 35 -9.08 8.12 7.37
CA VAL A 35 -8.20 8.09 8.55
C VAL A 35 -8.79 7.20 9.66
N ASP A 36 -10.11 7.20 9.85
CA ASP A 36 -10.79 6.37 10.85
C ASP A 36 -10.69 4.86 10.57
N VAL A 37 -10.69 4.46 9.30
CA VAL A 37 -10.67 3.04 8.91
C VAL A 37 -9.29 2.52 8.52
N LEU A 38 -8.29 3.41 8.43
CA LEU A 38 -6.91 3.05 8.10
C LEU A 38 -6.31 2.16 9.19
N GLY A 39 -5.89 0.97 8.78
CA GLY A 39 -5.16 0.02 9.63
C GLY A 39 -3.70 -0.12 9.17
N ALA A 40 -2.78 -0.09 10.12
CA ALA A 40 -1.39 -0.43 9.86
C ALA A 40 -1.21 -1.96 9.76
N ARG A 41 -0.45 -2.41 8.78
CA ARG A 41 0.05 -3.79 8.70
C ARG A 41 1.57 -3.77 8.60
N VAL A 42 2.21 -4.73 9.26
CA VAL A 42 3.65 -4.90 9.25
C VAL A 42 3.94 -6.22 8.55
N PHE A 43 4.92 -6.19 7.65
CA PHE A 43 5.36 -7.35 6.87
C PHE A 43 6.84 -7.57 7.15
N SER A 44 7.26 -8.84 7.17
CA SER A 44 8.67 -9.21 7.28
C SER A 44 9.36 -9.10 5.92
N ASP A 45 10.70 -9.06 5.91
CA ASP A 45 11.45 -9.11 4.66
C ASP A 45 11.14 -10.39 3.88
N GLY A 46 10.96 -10.24 2.57
CA GLY A 46 10.52 -11.31 1.67
C GLY A 46 9.04 -11.73 1.77
N GLU A 47 8.26 -11.14 2.68
CA GLU A 47 6.84 -11.48 2.80
C GLU A 47 6.02 -10.91 1.64
N ARG A 48 5.14 -11.74 1.06
CA ARG A 48 4.33 -11.36 -0.09
C ARG A 48 3.07 -10.61 0.35
N ILE A 49 3.01 -9.32 0.04
CA ILE A 49 1.89 -8.42 0.38
C ILE A 49 0.69 -8.63 -0.55
N ILE A 50 0.93 -8.70 -1.87
CA ILE A 50 -0.08 -8.91 -2.91
C ILE A 50 0.43 -9.96 -3.88
N ALA A 51 -0.44 -10.90 -4.29
CA ALA A 51 -0.11 -11.89 -5.30
C ALA A 51 -0.81 -11.58 -6.63
N GLN A 52 -0.05 -11.62 -7.73
CA GLN A 52 -0.60 -11.41 -9.07
C GLN A 52 -1.65 -12.47 -9.42
N GLY A 53 -2.82 -12.01 -9.88
CA GLY A 53 -3.95 -12.87 -10.25
C GLY A 53 -4.97 -13.09 -9.14
N GLU A 54 -4.67 -12.66 -7.90
CA GLU A 54 -5.65 -12.64 -6.82
C GLU A 54 -6.57 -11.42 -6.93
N LYS A 55 -7.75 -11.53 -6.32
CA LYS A 55 -8.75 -10.47 -6.29
C LYS A 55 -8.21 -9.28 -5.48
N ALA A 56 -8.16 -8.10 -6.10
CA ALA A 56 -7.72 -6.87 -5.46
C ALA A 56 -8.92 -6.12 -4.86
N ASP A 57 -9.16 -6.31 -3.57
CA ASP A 57 -10.25 -5.66 -2.83
C ASP A 57 -9.82 -4.43 -2.02
N CYS A 58 -8.51 -4.20 -1.91
CA CYS A 58 -7.94 -3.07 -1.16
C CYS A 58 -6.65 -2.56 -1.81
N PHE A 59 -6.24 -1.35 -1.43
CA PHE A 59 -4.93 -0.79 -1.78
C PHE A 59 -4.11 -0.54 -0.53
N TYR A 60 -2.80 -0.46 -0.69
CA TYR A 60 -1.85 -0.22 0.38
C TYR A 60 -1.07 1.06 0.12
N ILE A 61 -0.61 1.69 1.18
CA ILE A 61 0.28 2.84 1.13
C ILE A 61 1.48 2.51 2.04
N VAL A 62 2.70 2.67 1.54
CA VAL A 62 3.92 2.35 2.28
C VAL A 62 4.18 3.43 3.33
N GLU A 63 3.94 3.13 4.61
CA GLU A 63 4.21 4.05 5.73
C GLU A 63 5.71 4.19 6.02
N SER A 64 6.47 3.09 5.94
CA SER A 64 7.91 3.02 6.14
C SER A 64 8.47 1.74 5.53
N GLY A 65 9.70 1.80 5.01
CA GLY A 65 10.41 0.65 4.44
C GLY A 65 10.42 0.64 2.92
N GLU A 66 10.70 -0.53 2.34
CA GLU A 66 10.81 -0.72 0.89
C GLU A 66 9.91 -1.88 0.43
N VAL A 67 9.20 -1.67 -0.67
CA VAL A 67 8.37 -2.68 -1.33
C VAL A 67 8.77 -2.78 -2.78
N LYS A 68 9.02 -4.02 -3.25
CA LYS A 68 9.28 -4.34 -4.65
C LYS A 68 8.00 -4.83 -5.32
N ILE A 69 7.70 -4.29 -6.50
CA ILE A 69 6.57 -4.69 -7.32
C ILE A 69 7.12 -5.56 -8.44
N MET A 70 6.69 -6.82 -8.44
CA MET A 70 7.14 -7.84 -9.37
C MET A 70 5.97 -8.29 -10.27
N ILE A 71 6.23 -8.50 -11.57
CA ILE A 71 5.23 -9.01 -12.52
C ILE A 71 5.78 -10.25 -13.22
N LYS A 72 4.96 -11.30 -13.32
CA LYS A 72 5.24 -12.47 -14.16
C LYS A 72 5.13 -12.09 -15.62
N THR A 73 6.26 -12.07 -16.33
CA THR A 73 6.28 -11.86 -17.78
C THR A 73 5.82 -13.11 -18.51
N LYS A 74 4.85 -12.97 -19.41
CA LYS A 74 4.51 -14.03 -20.38
C LYS A 74 5.36 -13.84 -21.63
N THR A 75 6.51 -14.50 -21.72
CA THR A 75 7.24 -14.59 -22.99
C THR A 75 6.44 -15.44 -23.97
N LYS A 76 6.25 -14.93 -25.20
CA LYS A 76 5.53 -15.65 -26.25
C LYS A 76 6.33 -16.91 -26.63
N ALA A 77 5.60 -18.02 -26.68
CA ALA A 77 5.96 -19.35 -27.20
C ALA A 77 6.95 -20.20 -26.36
N GLY A 78 6.38 -21.00 -25.45
CA GLY A 78 6.85 -22.39 -25.27
C GLY A 78 7.78 -22.72 -24.10
N GLN A 79 8.27 -21.75 -23.32
CA GLN A 79 9.05 -22.04 -22.10
C GLN A 79 8.31 -21.54 -20.86
N GLN A 80 8.04 -22.47 -19.92
CA GLN A 80 7.47 -22.20 -18.60
C GLN A 80 8.50 -21.51 -17.70
N ASP A 81 8.97 -20.33 -18.07
CA ASP A 81 9.73 -19.51 -17.15
C ASP A 81 8.78 -18.49 -16.52
N ASN A 82 8.24 -18.87 -15.35
CA ASN A 82 7.50 -17.99 -14.44
C ASN A 82 8.46 -16.97 -13.79
N VAL A 83 9.26 -16.28 -14.61
CA VAL A 83 10.21 -15.27 -14.13
C VAL A 83 9.42 -14.05 -13.72
N GLU A 84 9.54 -13.69 -12.45
CA GLU A 84 9.04 -12.45 -11.90
C GLU A 84 10.09 -11.36 -12.12
N VAL A 85 9.71 -10.31 -12.86
CA VAL A 85 10.59 -9.17 -13.16
C VAL A 85 10.16 -7.99 -12.29
N GLU A 86 11.14 -7.31 -11.68
CA GLU A 86 10.89 -6.09 -10.92
C GLU A 86 10.51 -4.96 -11.88
N VAL A 87 9.29 -4.43 -11.73
CA VAL A 87 8.78 -3.36 -12.58
C VAL A 87 8.77 -2.02 -11.90
N ALA A 88 8.72 -2.00 -10.56
CA ALA A 88 8.75 -0.79 -9.77
C ALA A 88 9.18 -1.10 -8.33
N ARG A 89 9.63 -0.04 -7.66
CA ARG A 89 10.03 -0.08 -6.25
C ARG A 89 9.51 1.18 -5.58
N CYS A 90 8.90 0.99 -4.42
CA CYS A 90 8.41 2.09 -3.60
C CYS A 90 9.11 2.05 -2.26
N SER A 91 9.68 3.18 -1.84
CA SER A 91 10.29 3.34 -0.53
C SER A 91 9.80 4.61 0.14
N ARG A 92 9.82 4.62 1.47
CA ARG A 92 9.49 5.77 2.30
C ARG A 92 10.36 5.85 3.54
#